data_AF-A0A959FIJ1-F1
#
_entry.id   AF-A0A959FIJ1-F1
#
_cell.length_a   1.000
_cell.length_b   1.000
_cell.length_c   1.000
_cell.angle_alpha   90.00
_cell.angle_beta   90.00
_cell.angle_gamma   90.00
#
_symmetry.space_group_name_H-M   'P 1'
#
loop_
_entity.id
_entity.type
_entity.pdbx_description
1 polymer ?
#
loop_
_entity_poly.entity_id
_entity_poly.type
_entity_poly.pdbx_seq_one_letter_code
_entity_poly.pdbx_strand_id
1 'polypeptide(L)'
;MKQTNLLLVALAMLLTTSLAAQNFSDALRYSHFQVEGTARFMGAGSALGPLGADFSVISTNPAGLAWMRRSEFVISPGLYTNTTQSELVNGGNNKLFEDNDATFALPNVGLVIASHSGSDWKSFNFGVGLNRLADFNQQFFYQGQSRGSIVNRFEELANGQDALDDFESGLAYDADALLYDNGFYFSDFTDVPESVIERSQSISRSGSLNEFAFGFGANYDDKVMWGLAIGVPFLSYEEDKMYDESDPNEEVPFFNSLNYAENLRVEGGGINVKLGLIIRLNQAVRIGGAIHTPTYYELTETYTTDMSYRYTYEEQDYTGTALSPEGNFTYSLRTPWRF
;
A
#
# COMPACT_ATOMS: atom_id res chain seq x y z
N MET A 1 14.49 -19.28 -41.22
CA MET A 1 13.68 -18.26 -40.52
C MET A 1 13.21 -18.82 -39.19
N LYS A 2 13.95 -18.65 -38.08
CA LYS A 2 13.50 -19.03 -36.71
C LYS A 2 14.44 -18.65 -35.54
N GLN A 3 15.31 -17.64 -35.67
CA GLN A 3 16.21 -17.26 -34.56
C GLN A 3 16.24 -15.77 -34.22
N THR A 4 15.53 -14.92 -34.97
CA THR A 4 15.53 -13.46 -34.76
C THR A 4 14.54 -12.98 -33.69
N ASN A 5 13.61 -13.82 -33.21
CA ASN A 5 12.60 -13.40 -32.22
C ASN A 5 13.02 -13.63 -30.76
N LEU A 6 14.06 -14.45 -30.49
CA LEU A 6 14.54 -14.67 -29.11
C LEU A 6 15.44 -13.53 -28.62
N LEU A 7 16.13 -12.85 -29.54
CA LEU A 7 17.06 -11.75 -29.23
C LEU A 7 16.34 -10.46 -28.80
N LEU A 8 15.11 -10.23 -29.29
CA LEU A 8 14.26 -9.10 -28.88
C LEU A 8 13.66 -9.28 -27.48
N VAL A 9 13.41 -10.53 -27.05
CA VAL A 9 12.93 -10.84 -25.69
C VAL A 9 14.07 -10.78 -24.67
N ALA A 10 15.29 -11.15 -25.07
CA ALA A 10 16.49 -11.02 -24.22
C ALA A 10 16.95 -9.55 -24.07
N LEU A 11 16.80 -8.72 -25.11
CA LEU A 11 17.15 -7.30 -25.06
C LEU A 11 16.16 -6.47 -24.22
N ALA A 12 14.90 -6.91 -24.10
CA ALA A 12 13.90 -6.29 -23.23
C ALA A 12 14.12 -6.58 -21.73
N MET A 13 14.90 -7.60 -21.37
CA MET A 13 15.24 -7.94 -19.98
C MET A 13 16.52 -7.24 -19.47
N LEU A 14 17.22 -6.49 -20.32
CA LEU A 14 18.52 -5.87 -19.99
C LEU A 14 18.45 -4.35 -19.72
N LEU A 15 17.24 -3.78 -19.65
CA LEU A 15 17.01 -2.39 -19.27
C LEU A 15 16.49 -2.29 -17.85
N THR A 16 17.29 -2.74 -16.88
CA THR A 16 17.13 -2.35 -15.48
C THR A 16 18.00 -1.13 -15.23
N THR A 17 17.49 0.06 -15.54
CA THR A 17 18.07 1.29 -15.02
C THR A 17 17.80 1.33 -13.52
N SER A 18 18.86 1.44 -12.74
CA SER A 18 18.81 1.81 -11.32
C SER A 18 18.17 3.18 -11.20
N LEU A 19 16.86 3.21 -10.91
CA LEU A 19 16.21 4.41 -10.43
C LEU A 19 16.63 4.60 -8.96
N ALA A 20 17.02 5.83 -8.63
CA ALA A 20 17.14 6.28 -7.26
C ALA A 20 15.84 5.93 -6.51
N ALA A 21 16.00 5.34 -5.33
CA ALA A 21 14.93 4.83 -4.51
C ALA A 21 14.04 5.98 -4.03
N GLN A 22 12.91 6.16 -4.71
CA GLN A 22 11.70 6.79 -4.17
C GLN A 22 10.54 5.80 -4.46
N ASN A 23 10.50 4.83 -3.55
CA ASN A 23 9.49 3.83 -3.18
C ASN A 23 8.75 3.01 -4.26
N PHE A 24 9.41 1.94 -4.75
CA PHE A 24 8.74 0.78 -5.35
C PHE A 24 7.63 0.21 -4.44
N SER A 25 7.82 0.29 -3.12
CA SER A 25 6.83 -0.16 -2.13
C SER A 25 5.49 0.54 -2.29
N ASP A 26 5.49 1.85 -2.54
CA ASP A 26 4.24 2.63 -2.64
C ASP A 26 3.55 2.37 -3.98
N ALA A 27 4.32 2.30 -5.07
CA ALA A 27 3.81 1.86 -6.36
C ALA A 27 3.20 0.45 -6.30
N LEU A 28 3.81 -0.47 -5.54
CA LEU A 28 3.29 -1.81 -5.29
C LEU A 28 2.02 -1.77 -4.44
N ARG A 29 2.01 -1.01 -3.35
CA ARG A 29 0.87 -0.86 -2.43
C ARG A 29 -0.40 -0.40 -3.14
N TYR A 30 -0.29 0.57 -4.05
CA TYR A 30 -1.43 1.13 -4.78
C TYR A 30 -1.77 0.38 -6.09
N SER A 31 -0.97 -0.61 -6.49
CA SER A 31 -1.22 -1.45 -7.67
C SER A 31 -1.68 -2.86 -7.33
N HIS A 32 -1.48 -3.31 -6.09
CA HIS A 32 -1.93 -4.60 -5.62
C HIS A 32 -3.36 -4.53 -5.10
N PHE A 33 -4.30 -5.10 -5.85
CA PHE A 33 -5.73 -5.07 -5.52
C PHE A 33 -6.22 -6.42 -5.01
N GLN A 34 -6.83 -6.43 -3.84
CA GLN A 34 -7.58 -7.54 -3.28
C GLN A 34 -9.05 -7.11 -3.22
N VAL A 35 -9.81 -7.38 -4.29
CA VAL A 35 -11.21 -6.96 -4.34
C VAL A 35 -11.98 -7.64 -3.23
N GLU A 36 -12.39 -6.85 -2.24
CA GLU A 36 -13.22 -7.26 -1.13
C GLU A 36 -14.66 -7.21 -1.63
N GLY A 37 -15.07 -8.30 -2.26
CA GLY A 37 -16.41 -8.41 -2.81
C GLY A 37 -17.45 -8.74 -1.74
N THR A 38 -18.69 -8.97 -2.18
CA THR A 38 -19.79 -9.39 -1.29
C THR A 38 -19.41 -10.65 -0.51
N ALA A 39 -20.14 -10.95 0.58
CA ALA A 39 -19.98 -12.21 1.30
C ALA A 39 -20.05 -13.46 0.40
N ARG A 40 -20.84 -13.43 -0.69
CA ARG A 40 -20.91 -14.50 -1.67
C ARG A 40 -19.65 -14.57 -2.53
N PHE A 41 -19.14 -13.42 -2.97
CA PHE A 41 -17.90 -13.33 -3.73
C PHE A 41 -16.71 -13.83 -2.90
N MET A 42 -16.59 -13.37 -1.66
CA MET A 42 -15.54 -13.79 -0.73
C MET A 42 -15.68 -15.25 -0.30
N GLY A 43 -16.89 -15.73 -0.03
CA GLY A 43 -17.14 -17.14 0.30
C GLY A 43 -16.78 -18.11 -0.83
N ALA A 44 -16.72 -17.63 -2.07
CA ALA A 44 -16.22 -18.38 -3.22
C ALA A 44 -14.70 -18.19 -3.45
N GLY A 45 -13.97 -17.59 -2.50
CA GLY A 45 -12.55 -17.29 -2.62
C GLY A 45 -12.24 -16.30 -3.74
N SER A 46 -13.15 -15.35 -4.00
CA SER A 46 -13.05 -14.37 -5.09
C SER A 46 -13.05 -14.98 -6.51
N ALA A 47 -13.44 -16.26 -6.63
CA ALA A 47 -13.41 -17.02 -7.88
C ALA A 47 -14.70 -16.90 -8.73
N LEU A 48 -15.43 -15.78 -8.63
CA LEU A 48 -16.69 -15.58 -9.37
C LEU A 48 -16.52 -15.02 -10.78
N GLY A 49 -15.28 -14.81 -11.27
CA GLY A 49 -15.02 -14.25 -12.60
C GLY A 49 -15.77 -14.95 -13.73
N PRO A 50 -15.67 -16.29 -13.89
CA PRO A 50 -16.42 -17.03 -14.91
C PRO A 50 -17.87 -17.38 -14.53
N LEU A 51 -18.20 -17.35 -13.23
CA LEU A 51 -19.53 -17.73 -12.73
C LEU A 51 -20.54 -16.59 -12.84
N GLY A 52 -20.09 -15.36 -12.56
CA GLY A 52 -20.90 -14.16 -12.59
C GLY A 52 -21.99 -14.10 -11.51
N ALA A 53 -23.02 -13.31 -11.80
CA ALA A 53 -24.22 -13.15 -10.96
C ALA A 53 -23.94 -12.76 -9.49
N ASP A 54 -22.99 -11.86 -9.31
CA ASP A 54 -22.70 -11.15 -8.07
C ASP A 54 -22.32 -9.69 -8.42
N PHE A 55 -22.63 -8.72 -7.57
CA PHE A 55 -22.34 -7.31 -7.84
C PHE A 55 -20.83 -7.05 -7.99
N SER A 56 -20.00 -7.69 -7.18
CA SER A 56 -18.55 -7.43 -7.13
C SER A 56 -17.81 -7.86 -8.39
N VAL A 57 -18.43 -8.64 -9.27
CA VAL A 57 -17.85 -8.97 -10.58
C VAL A 57 -17.67 -7.74 -11.47
N ILE A 58 -18.38 -6.65 -11.20
CA ILE A 58 -18.18 -5.35 -11.89
C ILE A 58 -16.72 -4.88 -11.84
N SER A 59 -16.00 -5.19 -10.75
CA SER A 59 -14.61 -4.79 -10.51
C SER A 59 -13.58 -5.87 -10.89
N THR A 60 -14.02 -7.07 -11.30
CA THR A 60 -13.14 -8.20 -11.66
C THR A 60 -13.39 -8.77 -13.05
N ASN A 61 -14.63 -9.16 -13.38
CA ASN A 61 -15.02 -9.52 -14.74
C ASN A 61 -16.45 -9.01 -15.01
N PRO A 62 -16.60 -7.82 -15.62
CA PRO A 62 -17.91 -7.20 -15.80
C PRO A 62 -18.87 -8.02 -16.68
N ALA A 63 -18.39 -8.98 -17.47
CA ALA A 63 -19.29 -9.91 -18.17
C ALA A 63 -20.14 -10.76 -17.22
N GLY A 64 -19.69 -10.94 -15.97
CA GLY A 64 -20.48 -11.62 -14.94
C GLY A 64 -21.80 -10.90 -14.62
N LEU A 65 -21.90 -9.59 -14.88
CA LEU A 65 -23.15 -8.83 -14.73
C LEU A 65 -24.23 -9.33 -15.68
N ALA A 66 -23.87 -9.79 -16.88
CA ALA A 66 -24.81 -10.31 -17.87
C ALA A 66 -25.64 -11.49 -17.33
N TRP A 67 -25.10 -12.22 -16.35
CA TRP A 67 -25.76 -13.38 -15.75
C TRP A 67 -26.77 -13.02 -14.65
N MET A 68 -26.85 -11.75 -14.25
CA MET A 68 -27.82 -11.27 -13.27
C MET A 68 -29.26 -11.43 -13.82
N ARG A 69 -30.10 -12.12 -13.04
CA ARG A 69 -31.48 -12.50 -13.45
C ARG A 69 -32.56 -11.55 -12.95
N ARG A 70 -32.23 -10.65 -12.06
CA ARG A 70 -33.17 -9.71 -11.44
C ARG A 70 -32.40 -8.47 -11.00
N SER A 71 -33.12 -7.37 -10.86
CA SER A 71 -32.56 -6.18 -10.25
C SER A 71 -32.31 -6.45 -8.75
N GLU A 72 -31.16 -6.05 -8.26
CA GLU A 72 -30.73 -6.30 -6.88
C GLU A 72 -30.10 -5.02 -6.32
N PHE A 73 -30.52 -4.65 -5.11
CA PHE A 73 -29.78 -3.73 -4.28
C PHE A 73 -28.93 -4.55 -3.29
N VAL A 74 -27.65 -4.24 -3.22
CA VAL A 74 -26.64 -5.01 -2.49
C VAL A 74 -26.05 -4.10 -1.42
N ILE A 75 -26.03 -4.59 -0.18
CA ILE A 75 -25.24 -4.05 0.91
C ILE A 75 -24.55 -5.26 1.54
N SER A 76 -23.22 -5.22 1.63
CA SER A 76 -22.42 -6.28 2.25
C SER A 76 -21.47 -5.65 3.27
N PRO A 77 -21.83 -5.60 4.57
CA PRO A 77 -20.89 -5.20 5.61
C PRO A 77 -19.82 -6.28 5.80
N GLY A 78 -18.64 -5.87 6.28
CA GLY A 78 -17.49 -6.73 6.55
C GLY A 78 -16.91 -6.45 7.94
N LEU A 79 -16.43 -7.52 8.58
CA LEU A 79 -15.58 -7.45 9.76
C LEU A 79 -14.23 -8.04 9.37
N TYR A 80 -13.18 -7.25 9.50
CA TYR A 80 -11.82 -7.59 9.12
C TYR A 80 -11.02 -7.79 10.39
N THR A 81 -10.39 -8.95 10.52
CA THR A 81 -9.52 -9.25 11.65
C THR A 81 -8.11 -9.44 11.10
N ASN A 82 -7.15 -8.67 11.63
CA ASN A 82 -5.76 -8.75 11.23
C ASN A 82 -4.91 -9.14 12.44
N THR A 83 -3.98 -10.08 12.26
CA THR A 83 -3.00 -10.46 13.26
C THR A 83 -1.63 -10.27 12.65
N THR A 84 -0.85 -9.32 13.18
CA THR A 84 0.52 -9.08 12.74
C THR A 84 1.48 -9.57 13.81
N GLN A 85 2.40 -10.46 13.42
CA GLN A 85 3.51 -10.90 14.26
C GLN A 85 4.78 -10.17 13.83
N SER A 86 5.48 -9.58 14.80
CA SER A 86 6.66 -8.77 14.55
C SER A 86 7.80 -9.16 15.50
N GLU A 87 8.99 -9.28 14.96
CA GLU A 87 10.21 -9.59 15.70
C GLU A 87 11.34 -8.71 15.17
N LEU A 88 12.05 -8.04 16.08
CA LEU A 88 13.25 -7.32 15.71
C LEU A 88 14.37 -8.33 15.43
N VAL A 89 14.72 -8.47 14.16
CA VAL A 89 15.80 -9.36 13.71
C VAL A 89 17.17 -8.79 14.06
N ASN A 90 18.20 -9.65 14.13
CA ASN A 90 19.61 -9.29 14.39
C ASN A 90 19.93 -8.73 15.79
N GLY A 91 19.09 -9.04 16.79
CA GLY A 91 19.40 -8.88 18.21
C GLY A 91 19.46 -10.21 18.95
N GLY A 92 20.07 -10.22 20.14
CA GLY A 92 20.12 -11.41 20.98
C GLY A 92 18.78 -11.68 21.65
N ASN A 93 18.07 -12.74 21.24
CA ASN A 93 16.81 -13.21 21.87
C ASN A 93 15.69 -12.15 21.98
N ASN A 94 15.50 -11.33 20.94
CA ASN A 94 14.39 -10.37 20.91
C ASN A 94 13.04 -11.09 20.97
N LYS A 95 12.06 -10.44 21.60
CA LYS A 95 10.73 -11.01 21.81
C LYS A 95 9.89 -10.87 20.53
N LEU A 96 9.10 -11.90 20.24
CA LEU A 96 8.02 -11.82 19.25
C LEU A 96 6.82 -11.08 19.87
N PHE A 97 6.33 -10.08 19.15
CA PHE A 97 5.12 -9.34 19.45
C PHE A 97 3.99 -9.77 18.51
N GLU A 98 2.77 -9.74 19.01
CA GLU A 98 1.56 -10.05 18.25
C GLU A 98 0.52 -8.96 18.51
N ASP A 99 0.12 -8.29 17.43
CA ASP A 99 -0.89 -7.25 17.44
C ASP A 99 -2.14 -7.74 16.71
N ASN A 100 -3.29 -7.56 17.34
CA ASN A 100 -4.59 -8.01 16.84
C ASN A 100 -5.50 -6.80 16.63
N ASP A 101 -5.98 -6.62 15.41
CA ASP A 101 -6.95 -5.58 15.05
C ASP A 101 -8.26 -6.17 14.54
N ALA A 102 -9.36 -5.46 14.79
CA ALA A 102 -10.68 -5.80 14.30
C ALA A 102 -11.42 -4.55 13.80
N THR A 103 -11.53 -4.42 12.48
CA THR A 103 -12.14 -3.26 11.82
C THR A 103 -13.48 -3.62 11.18
N PHE A 104 -14.53 -2.85 11.49
CA PHE A 104 -15.80 -2.93 10.78
C PHE A 104 -15.79 -2.00 9.57
N ALA A 105 -16.23 -2.50 8.41
CA ALA A 105 -16.34 -1.68 7.22
C ALA A 105 -17.54 -2.07 6.35
N LEU A 106 -17.84 -1.20 5.39
CA LEU A 106 -18.88 -1.42 4.39
C LEU A 106 -18.24 -1.55 3.00
N PRO A 107 -17.62 -2.70 2.67
CA PRO A 107 -16.85 -2.85 1.43
C PRO A 107 -17.70 -2.82 0.16
N ASN A 108 -18.98 -3.19 0.23
CA ASN A 108 -19.84 -3.20 -0.96
C ASN A 108 -21.20 -2.57 -0.71
N VAL A 109 -21.52 -1.62 -1.57
CA VAL A 109 -22.88 -1.09 -1.75
C VAL A 109 -23.12 -0.95 -3.24
N GLY A 110 -24.20 -1.54 -3.75
CA GLY A 110 -24.44 -1.52 -5.19
C GLY A 110 -25.89 -1.70 -5.57
N LEU A 111 -26.19 -1.29 -6.80
CA LEU A 111 -27.46 -1.52 -7.46
C LEU A 111 -27.17 -2.17 -8.81
N VAL A 112 -27.85 -3.27 -9.08
CA VAL A 112 -27.91 -3.89 -10.40
C VAL A 112 -29.34 -3.78 -10.91
N ILE A 113 -29.50 -3.27 -12.13
CA ILE A 113 -30.76 -3.24 -12.87
C ILE A 113 -30.66 -4.30 -13.94
N ALA A 114 -31.51 -5.32 -13.87
CA ALA A 114 -31.50 -6.42 -14.83
C ALA A 114 -32.69 -6.31 -15.80
N SER A 115 -32.43 -6.59 -17.08
CA SER A 115 -33.48 -6.74 -18.09
C SER A 115 -33.42 -8.11 -18.73
N HIS A 116 -34.56 -8.60 -19.19
CA HIS A 116 -34.67 -9.88 -19.88
C HIS A 116 -35.45 -9.71 -21.17
N SER A 117 -35.03 -10.42 -22.21
CA SER A 117 -35.69 -10.46 -23.51
C SER A 117 -35.85 -11.90 -23.99
N GLY A 118 -36.91 -12.15 -24.75
CA GLY A 118 -37.13 -13.43 -25.43
C GLY A 118 -36.29 -13.63 -26.69
N SER A 119 -35.55 -12.60 -27.14
CA SER A 119 -34.68 -12.66 -28.32
C SER A 119 -33.40 -13.47 -28.07
N ASP A 120 -32.51 -13.54 -29.07
CA ASP A 120 -31.16 -14.09 -28.91
C ASP A 120 -30.34 -13.28 -27.90
N TRP A 121 -30.57 -11.96 -27.82
CA TRP A 121 -30.13 -11.15 -26.70
C TRP A 121 -31.00 -11.46 -25.49
N LYS A 122 -30.45 -12.19 -24.51
CA LYS A 122 -31.20 -12.71 -23.35
C LYS A 122 -31.32 -11.69 -22.23
N SER A 123 -30.29 -10.88 -22.01
CA SER A 123 -30.29 -9.84 -20.97
C SER A 123 -29.34 -8.69 -21.31
N PHE A 124 -29.70 -7.52 -20.80
CA PHE A 124 -28.84 -6.34 -20.70
C PHE A 124 -28.94 -5.81 -19.29
N ASN A 125 -27.82 -5.76 -18.58
CA ASN A 125 -27.78 -5.46 -17.17
C ASN A 125 -26.84 -4.29 -16.93
N PHE A 126 -27.27 -3.36 -16.09
CA PHE A 126 -26.48 -2.22 -15.66
C PHE A 126 -26.20 -2.33 -14.17
N GLY A 127 -24.96 -2.12 -13.76
CA GLY A 127 -24.52 -2.11 -12.37
C GLY A 127 -23.88 -0.79 -12.01
N VAL A 128 -24.16 -0.29 -10.82
CA VAL A 128 -23.46 0.87 -10.25
C VAL A 128 -23.25 0.65 -8.75
N GLY A 129 -22.09 1.04 -8.24
CA GLY A 129 -21.87 1.03 -6.80
C GLY A 129 -20.40 1.12 -6.41
N LEU A 130 -20.15 0.92 -5.13
CA LEU A 130 -18.86 0.99 -4.49
C LEU A 130 -18.36 -0.42 -4.14
N ASN A 131 -17.11 -0.71 -4.48
CA ASN A 131 -16.37 -1.87 -4.01
C ASN A 131 -15.06 -1.43 -3.36
N ARG A 132 -14.73 -1.99 -2.20
CA ARG A 132 -13.38 -1.89 -1.64
C ARG A 132 -12.43 -2.80 -2.43
N LEU A 133 -11.31 -2.23 -2.86
CA LEU A 133 -10.27 -2.90 -3.65
C LEU A 133 -9.02 -3.25 -2.84
N ALA A 134 -8.81 -2.57 -1.71
CA ALA A 134 -7.79 -2.91 -0.73
C ALA A 134 -8.14 -2.26 0.61
N ASP A 135 -7.78 -2.93 1.69
CA ASP A 135 -7.77 -2.40 3.04
C ASP A 135 -6.32 -2.17 3.48
N PHE A 136 -6.06 -1.03 4.11
CA PHE A 136 -4.72 -0.67 4.56
C PHE A 136 -4.58 -0.69 6.08
N ASN A 137 -5.61 -1.14 6.81
CA ASN A 137 -5.57 -1.13 8.27
C ASN A 137 -4.58 -2.18 8.77
N GLN A 138 -3.53 -1.71 9.42
CA GLN A 138 -2.51 -2.54 9.99
C GLN A 138 -1.83 -1.78 11.13
N GLN A 139 -1.79 -2.40 12.30
CA GLN A 139 -0.99 -1.91 13.41
C GLN A 139 -0.03 -3.00 13.84
N PHE A 140 1.22 -2.62 14.08
CA PHE A 140 2.19 -3.53 14.68
C PHE A 140 3.27 -2.78 15.45
N PHE A 141 3.78 -3.46 16.47
CA PHE A 141 4.86 -2.99 17.30
C PHE A 141 5.98 -4.03 17.35
N TYR A 142 7.22 -3.56 17.42
CA TYR A 142 8.35 -4.40 17.78
C TYR A 142 9.30 -3.66 18.71
N GLN A 143 10.00 -4.41 19.54
CA GLN A 143 11.02 -3.91 20.45
C GLN A 143 12.12 -4.94 20.63
N GLY A 144 13.34 -4.46 20.85
CA GLY A 144 14.44 -5.31 21.27
C GLY A 144 15.76 -4.58 21.25
N GLN A 145 16.84 -5.34 21.42
CA GLN A 145 18.20 -4.83 21.31
C GLN A 145 18.76 -5.09 19.92
N SER A 146 19.67 -4.25 19.47
CA SER A 146 20.33 -4.37 18.18
C SER A 146 21.56 -3.48 18.11
N ARG A 147 22.45 -3.78 17.17
CA ARG A 147 23.63 -2.97 16.90
C ARG A 147 23.30 -1.71 16.10
N GLY A 148 24.01 -0.64 16.41
CA GLY A 148 23.97 0.66 15.73
C GLY A 148 22.73 1.49 16.06
N SER A 149 22.68 2.67 15.46
CA SER A 149 21.58 3.63 15.61
C SER A 149 21.07 4.11 14.26
N ILE A 150 19.81 4.54 14.20
CA ILE A 150 19.28 5.30 13.06
C ILE A 150 20.11 6.57 12.77
N VAL A 151 20.74 7.15 13.80
CA VAL A 151 21.60 8.34 13.65
C VAL A 151 22.81 8.05 12.74
N ASN A 152 23.33 6.82 12.73
CA ASN A 152 24.40 6.43 11.79
C ASN A 152 23.97 6.62 10.33
N ARG A 153 22.69 6.33 10.01
CA ARG A 153 22.13 6.55 8.67
C ARG A 153 22.02 8.04 8.37
N PHE A 154 21.56 8.84 9.33
CA PHE A 154 21.47 10.29 9.17
C PHE A 154 22.84 10.93 8.97
N GLU A 155 23.86 10.46 9.69
CA GLU A 155 25.26 10.86 9.52
C GLU A 155 25.79 10.49 8.13
N GLU A 156 25.52 9.27 7.65
CA GLU A 156 25.90 8.84 6.30
C GLU A 156 25.26 9.72 5.22
N LEU A 157 23.97 10.04 5.38
CA LEU A 157 23.25 10.92 4.46
C LEU A 157 23.79 12.36 4.48
N ALA A 158 24.06 12.89 5.68
CA ALA A 158 24.60 14.24 5.86
C ALA A 158 25.96 14.41 5.19
N ASN A 159 26.83 13.38 5.27
CA ASN A 159 28.16 13.40 4.65
C ASN A 159 28.15 12.97 3.17
N GLY A 160 27.08 12.33 2.70
CA GLY A 160 26.95 11.83 1.33
C GLY A 160 26.30 12.79 0.34
N GLN A 161 25.74 13.91 0.81
CA GLN A 161 25.01 14.87 -0.01
C GLN A 161 25.59 16.29 0.11
N ASP A 162 25.37 17.11 -0.93
CA ASP A 162 25.81 18.51 -0.94
C ASP A 162 24.98 19.41 0.01
N ALA A 163 23.76 18.97 0.37
CA ALA A 163 22.85 19.66 1.27
C ALA A 163 22.12 18.65 2.16
N LEU A 164 21.81 19.06 3.40
CA LEU A 164 21.00 18.27 4.31
C LEU A 164 19.54 18.23 3.84
N ASP A 165 18.93 17.06 3.86
CA ASP A 165 17.50 16.88 3.64
C ASP A 165 16.69 17.29 4.89
N ASP A 166 15.58 17.99 4.70
CA ASP A 166 14.77 18.58 5.77
C ASP A 166 14.00 17.55 6.64
N PHE A 167 13.90 16.28 6.21
CA PHE A 167 13.09 15.25 6.86
C PHE A 167 13.92 14.20 7.62
N GLU A 168 15.21 14.09 7.30
CA GLU A 168 16.11 13.11 7.91
C GLU A 168 17.38 13.77 8.46
N SER A 169 18.40 14.00 7.63
CA SER A 169 19.72 14.46 8.07
C SER A 169 19.73 15.90 8.59
N GLY A 170 18.93 16.79 7.98
CA GLY A 170 18.75 18.17 8.42
C GLY A 170 17.97 18.23 9.73
N LEU A 171 16.92 17.43 9.83
CA LEU A 171 16.16 17.26 11.07
C LEU A 171 17.05 16.75 12.22
N ALA A 172 17.90 15.77 11.95
CA ALA A 172 18.83 15.23 12.94
C ALA A 172 19.87 16.27 13.40
N TYR A 173 20.36 17.10 12.48
CA TYR A 173 21.24 18.21 12.80
C TYR A 173 20.55 19.28 13.65
N ASP A 174 19.33 19.68 13.27
CA ASP A 174 18.55 20.69 14.01
C ASP A 174 18.08 20.18 15.40
N ALA A 175 17.95 18.86 15.57
CA ALA A 175 17.65 18.21 16.85
C ALA A 175 18.89 17.91 17.70
N ASP A 176 20.06 18.44 17.36
CA ASP A 176 21.35 18.19 18.02
C ASP A 176 21.82 16.71 18.02
N ALA A 177 21.21 15.85 17.19
CA ALA A 177 21.65 14.46 17.02
C ALA A 177 22.88 14.34 16.11
N LEU A 178 23.11 15.33 15.25
CA LEU A 178 24.33 15.48 14.45
C LEU A 178 25.05 16.78 14.80
N LEU A 179 26.37 16.70 14.81
CA LEU A 179 27.27 17.81 15.04
C LEU A 179 28.13 18.03 13.80
N TYR A 180 28.47 19.28 13.49
CA TYR A 180 29.29 19.63 12.34
C TYR A 180 30.64 20.17 12.79
N ASP A 181 31.73 19.51 12.38
CA ASP A 181 33.10 19.98 12.60
C ASP A 181 33.99 19.71 11.39
N ASN A 182 34.86 20.68 11.07
CA ASN A 182 35.90 20.56 10.04
C ASN A 182 35.43 20.01 8.67
N GLY A 183 34.18 20.30 8.27
CA GLY A 183 33.65 19.88 6.98
C GLY A 183 32.93 18.53 6.98
N PHE A 184 32.74 17.91 8.15
CA PHE A 184 32.08 16.62 8.31
C PHE A 184 31.02 16.68 9.40
N TYR A 185 29.98 15.88 9.23
CA TYR A 185 28.98 15.60 10.25
C TYR A 185 29.37 14.36 11.04
N PHE A 186 29.17 14.41 12.36
CA PHE A 186 29.42 13.30 13.27
C PHE A 186 28.30 13.21 14.31
N SER A 187 28.23 12.08 15.00
CA SER A 187 27.24 11.78 16.03
C SER A 187 27.90 11.14 17.26
N ASP A 188 27.12 10.94 18.31
CA ASP A 188 27.57 10.19 19.50
C ASP A 188 27.91 8.71 19.18
N PHE A 189 27.48 8.22 18.01
CA PHE A 189 27.71 6.87 17.55
C PHE A 189 28.92 6.73 16.60
N THR A 190 29.54 7.82 16.14
CA THR A 190 30.63 7.78 15.15
C THR A 190 31.79 6.87 15.59
N ASP A 191 32.20 6.95 16.86
CA ASP A 191 33.29 6.15 17.42
C ASP A 191 32.84 4.77 17.93
N VAL A 192 31.52 4.58 18.09
CA VAL A 192 30.90 3.35 18.61
C VAL A 192 29.71 2.89 17.75
N PRO A 193 29.89 2.72 16.43
CA PRO A 193 28.78 2.55 15.48
C PRO A 193 28.04 1.21 15.63
N GLU A 194 28.63 0.26 16.36
CA GLU A 194 28.09 -1.08 16.57
C GLU A 194 27.56 -1.29 18.01
N SER A 195 27.45 -0.22 18.80
CA SER A 195 26.88 -0.28 20.16
C SER A 195 25.50 -0.92 20.16
N VAL A 196 25.24 -1.75 21.17
CA VAL A 196 23.98 -2.48 21.30
C VAL A 196 23.04 -1.64 22.15
N ILE A 197 22.05 -1.04 21.51
CA ILE A 197 21.04 -0.19 22.15
C ILE A 197 19.66 -0.85 22.08
N GLU A 198 18.75 -0.39 22.94
CA GLU A 198 17.34 -0.75 22.86
C GLU A 198 16.64 0.12 21.81
N ARG A 199 15.79 -0.51 21.01
CA ARG A 199 14.94 0.19 20.05
C ARG A 199 13.54 -0.39 20.03
N SER A 200 12.60 0.46 19.67
CA SER A 200 11.23 0.06 19.35
C SER A 200 10.69 0.85 18.19
N GLN A 201 9.72 0.27 17.49
CA GLN A 201 8.92 1.01 16.54
C GLN A 201 7.46 0.59 16.64
N SER A 202 6.58 1.58 16.70
CA SER A 202 5.15 1.41 16.51
C SER A 202 4.79 1.92 15.12
N ILE A 203 4.10 1.10 14.32
CA ILE A 203 3.62 1.46 13.00
C ILE A 203 2.11 1.28 12.97
N SER A 204 1.39 2.36 12.68
CA SER A 204 -0.05 2.38 12.48
C SER A 204 -0.35 2.82 11.07
N ARG A 205 -1.09 1.98 10.34
CA ARG A 205 -1.55 2.24 8.98
C ARG A 205 -3.05 2.19 8.97
N SER A 206 -3.66 3.15 8.29
CA SER A 206 -5.10 3.20 8.13
C SER A 206 -5.50 3.63 6.73
N GLY A 207 -6.77 3.42 6.42
CA GLY A 207 -7.36 3.83 5.16
C GLY A 207 -7.72 2.65 4.27
N SER A 208 -8.09 2.97 3.03
CA SER A 208 -8.56 1.98 2.07
C SER A 208 -8.49 2.52 0.65
N LEU A 209 -8.45 1.59 -0.30
CA LEU A 209 -8.69 1.87 -1.70
C LEU A 209 -10.10 1.39 -2.05
N ASN A 210 -10.95 2.31 -2.49
CA ASN A 210 -12.31 2.01 -2.92
C ASN A 210 -12.47 2.37 -4.39
N GLU A 211 -13.44 1.75 -5.04
CA GLU A 211 -13.76 2.02 -6.44
C GLU A 211 -15.26 2.22 -6.59
N PHE A 212 -15.62 3.39 -7.11
CA PHE A 212 -16.94 3.58 -7.67
C PHE A 212 -16.96 3.02 -9.10
N ALA A 213 -17.77 2.00 -9.33
CA ALA A 213 -17.81 1.28 -10.59
C ALA A 213 -19.17 1.45 -11.28
N PHE A 214 -19.13 1.71 -12.59
CA PHE A 214 -20.27 1.65 -13.48
C PHE A 214 -20.04 0.53 -14.47
N GLY A 215 -21.03 -0.33 -14.65
CA GLY A 215 -20.87 -1.58 -15.37
C GLY A 215 -22.07 -1.87 -16.25
N PHE A 216 -21.78 -2.48 -17.39
CA PHE A 216 -22.76 -2.98 -18.33
C PHE A 216 -22.41 -4.40 -18.70
N GLY A 217 -23.38 -5.29 -18.70
CA GLY A 217 -23.24 -6.68 -19.13
C GLY A 217 -24.36 -7.09 -20.06
N ALA A 218 -24.02 -7.82 -21.13
CA ALA A 218 -24.99 -8.34 -22.08
C ALA A 218 -24.80 -9.84 -22.29
N ASN A 219 -25.92 -10.55 -22.43
CA ASN A 219 -25.96 -12.00 -22.65
C ASN A 219 -26.55 -12.30 -24.03
N TYR A 220 -25.79 -13.02 -24.84
CA TYR A 220 -26.21 -13.54 -26.13
C TYR A 220 -26.35 -15.07 -26.07
N ASP A 221 -27.59 -15.53 -26.28
CA ASP A 221 -28.02 -16.93 -26.38
C ASP A 221 -27.59 -17.83 -25.21
N ASP A 222 -27.41 -17.26 -24.00
CA ASP A 222 -26.87 -17.96 -22.82
C ASP A 222 -25.50 -18.63 -23.05
N LYS A 223 -24.81 -18.24 -24.13
CA LYS A 223 -23.54 -18.81 -24.60
C LYS A 223 -22.40 -17.82 -24.51
N VAL A 224 -22.65 -16.57 -24.90
CA VAL A 224 -21.63 -15.52 -24.95
C VAL A 224 -22.09 -14.35 -24.12
N MET A 225 -21.33 -14.02 -23.10
CA MET A 225 -21.56 -12.87 -22.25
C MET A 225 -20.37 -11.95 -22.37
N TRP A 226 -20.63 -10.66 -22.51
CA TRP A 226 -19.59 -9.64 -22.52
C TRP A 226 -19.98 -8.54 -21.55
N GLY A 227 -18.97 -7.81 -21.09
CA GLY A 227 -19.19 -6.69 -20.20
C GLY A 227 -18.12 -5.62 -20.32
N LEU A 228 -18.51 -4.42 -19.95
CA LEU A 228 -17.69 -3.22 -19.89
C LEU A 228 -17.93 -2.58 -18.54
N ALA A 229 -16.87 -2.12 -17.87
CA ALA A 229 -16.99 -1.29 -16.69
C ALA A 229 -16.01 -0.12 -16.73
N ILE A 230 -16.43 1.00 -16.17
CA ILE A 230 -15.61 2.18 -15.87
C ILE A 230 -15.49 2.25 -14.36
N GLY A 231 -14.26 2.23 -13.86
CA GLY A 231 -13.95 2.37 -12.44
C GLY A 231 -13.35 3.74 -12.16
N VAL A 232 -13.82 4.37 -11.09
CA VAL A 232 -13.22 5.55 -10.46
C VAL A 232 -12.68 5.12 -9.11
N PRO A 233 -11.44 4.60 -9.07
CA PRO A 233 -10.78 4.29 -7.81
C PRO A 233 -10.36 5.57 -7.08
N PHE A 234 -10.49 5.57 -5.76
CA PHE A 234 -10.05 6.62 -4.88
C PHE A 234 -9.44 6.01 -3.62
N LEU A 235 -8.33 6.59 -3.18
CA LEU A 235 -7.52 6.07 -2.10
C LEU A 235 -7.34 7.13 -1.03
N SER A 236 -7.36 6.66 0.21
CA SER A 236 -6.92 7.40 1.38
C SER A 236 -6.05 6.44 2.18
N TYR A 237 -4.85 6.90 2.52
CA TYR A 237 -3.84 6.14 3.23
C TYR A 237 -3.15 7.05 4.22
N GLU A 238 -3.07 6.62 5.48
CA GLU A 238 -2.32 7.31 6.53
C GLU A 238 -1.38 6.30 7.20
N GLU A 239 -0.13 6.71 7.40
CA GLU A 239 0.89 5.95 8.12
C GLU A 239 1.52 6.84 9.20
N ASP A 240 1.39 6.39 10.44
CA ASP A 240 2.10 6.93 11.58
C ASP A 240 3.18 5.94 11.99
N LYS A 241 4.42 6.42 12.08
CA LYS A 241 5.53 5.66 12.64
C LYS A 241 6.08 6.42 13.83
N MET A 242 6.28 5.70 14.92
CA MET A 242 7.01 6.19 16.08
C MET A 242 8.20 5.27 16.28
N TYR A 243 9.40 5.79 16.09
CA TYR A 243 10.65 5.08 16.28
C TYR A 243 11.35 5.62 17.53
N ASP A 244 11.77 4.71 18.40
CA ASP A 244 12.44 5.05 19.64
C ASP A 244 13.75 4.27 19.75
N GLU A 245 14.78 4.95 20.24
CA GLU A 245 16.04 4.35 20.67
C GLU A 245 16.37 4.81 22.09
N SER A 246 16.99 3.93 22.86
CA SER A 246 17.50 4.27 24.19
C SER A 246 18.72 3.42 24.54
N ASP A 247 19.61 4.00 25.33
CA ASP A 247 20.79 3.32 25.84
C ASP A 247 20.75 3.19 27.37
N PRO A 248 20.03 2.18 27.89
CA PRO A 248 19.90 1.99 29.34
C PRO A 248 21.20 1.49 30.00
N ASN A 249 22.19 1.05 29.21
CA ASN A 249 23.44 0.48 29.71
C ASN A 249 24.61 1.47 29.62
N GLU A 250 24.39 2.68 29.12
CA GLU A 250 25.42 3.72 28.93
C GLU A 250 26.61 3.21 28.09
N GLU A 251 26.31 2.42 27.05
CA GLU A 251 27.30 1.92 26.07
C GLU A 251 27.77 3.04 25.11
N VAL A 252 27.00 4.12 25.01
CA VAL A 252 27.26 5.30 24.19
C VAL A 252 27.48 6.50 25.12
N PRO A 253 28.64 7.19 25.05
CA PRO A 253 29.07 8.12 26.10
C PRO A 253 28.11 9.28 26.43
N PHE A 254 27.41 9.81 25.42
CA PHE A 254 26.57 11.00 25.58
C PHE A 254 25.08 10.70 25.35
N PHE A 255 24.76 9.73 24.49
CA PHE A 255 23.38 9.43 24.10
C PHE A 255 22.55 8.86 25.26
N ASN A 256 21.31 9.33 25.41
CA ASN A 256 20.34 8.73 26.32
C ASN A 256 19.16 8.10 25.57
N SER A 257 18.53 8.88 24.70
CA SER A 257 17.35 8.43 23.95
C SER A 257 17.08 9.28 22.73
N LEU A 258 16.53 8.66 21.69
CA LEU A 258 16.03 9.31 20.49
C LEU A 258 14.57 8.92 20.29
N ASN A 259 13.76 9.89 19.90
CA ASN A 259 12.43 9.70 19.37
C ASN A 259 12.37 10.29 17.96
N TYR A 260 11.85 9.53 17.01
CA TYR A 260 11.66 9.94 15.63
C TYR A 260 10.27 9.52 15.16
N ALA A 261 9.42 10.51 14.90
CA ALA A 261 8.06 10.31 14.43
C ALA A 261 7.95 10.67 12.95
N GLU A 262 7.26 9.83 12.18
CA GLU A 262 6.94 10.08 10.78
C GLU A 262 5.43 10.01 10.59
N ASN A 263 4.85 11.01 9.90
CA ASN A 263 3.46 10.98 9.45
C ASN A 263 3.42 11.11 7.93
N LEU A 264 2.78 10.15 7.28
CA LEU A 264 2.57 10.11 5.84
C LEU A 264 1.08 10.02 5.56
N ARG A 265 0.56 10.96 4.76
CA ARG A 265 -0.83 10.96 4.27
C ARG A 265 -0.83 10.97 2.76
N VAL A 266 -1.55 10.03 2.16
CA VAL A 266 -1.73 9.95 0.71
C VAL A 266 -3.20 9.90 0.39
N GLU A 267 -3.64 10.83 -0.43
CA GLU A 267 -5.00 10.88 -0.95
C GLU A 267 -4.97 10.99 -2.47
N GLY A 268 -5.97 10.43 -3.13
CA GLY A 268 -6.14 10.70 -4.54
C GLY A 268 -7.17 9.84 -5.22
N GLY A 269 -7.25 10.04 -6.53
CA GLY A 269 -8.26 9.44 -7.37
C GLY A 269 -7.70 9.07 -8.73
N GLY A 270 -8.38 8.14 -9.40
CA GLY A 270 -7.99 7.72 -10.72
C GLY A 270 -9.15 7.22 -11.56
N ILE A 271 -8.81 6.73 -12.74
CA ILE A 271 -9.76 6.16 -13.68
C ILE A 271 -9.20 4.90 -14.33
N ASN A 272 -10.05 3.88 -14.47
CA ASN A 272 -9.74 2.67 -15.22
C ASN A 272 -10.96 2.18 -16.01
N VAL A 273 -10.70 1.34 -17.01
CA VAL A 273 -11.72 0.65 -17.80
C VAL A 273 -11.44 -0.85 -17.76
N LYS A 274 -12.51 -1.64 -17.67
CA LYS A 274 -12.47 -3.10 -17.61
C LYS A 274 -13.34 -3.67 -18.70
N LEU A 275 -12.85 -4.70 -19.39
CA LEU A 275 -13.58 -5.46 -20.38
C LEU A 275 -13.61 -6.93 -19.95
N GLY A 276 -14.76 -7.57 -20.10
CA GLY A 276 -14.98 -8.94 -19.70
C GLY A 276 -15.61 -9.77 -20.80
N LEU A 277 -15.29 -11.06 -20.83
CA LEU A 277 -15.91 -12.06 -21.68
C LEU A 277 -16.12 -13.36 -20.90
N ILE A 278 -17.28 -13.99 -21.06
CA ILE A 278 -17.57 -15.34 -20.55
C ILE A 278 -18.22 -16.14 -21.67
N ILE A 279 -17.66 -17.31 -21.95
CA ILE A 279 -18.18 -18.29 -22.91
C ILE A 279 -18.65 -19.52 -22.14
N ARG A 280 -19.90 -19.90 -22.36
CA ARG A 280 -20.49 -21.13 -21.83
C ARG A 280 -20.42 -22.22 -22.90
N LEU A 281 -19.60 -23.23 -22.68
CA LEU A 281 -19.46 -24.37 -23.60
C LEU A 281 -20.61 -25.37 -23.42
N ASN A 282 -21.01 -25.61 -22.17
CA ASN A 282 -22.14 -26.46 -21.81
C ASN A 282 -22.73 -26.04 -20.46
N GLN A 283 -23.59 -26.85 -19.85
CA GLN A 283 -24.21 -26.48 -18.58
C GLN A 283 -23.24 -26.39 -17.40
N ALA A 284 -22.16 -27.17 -17.42
CA ALA A 284 -21.18 -27.29 -16.34
C ALA A 284 -19.91 -26.46 -16.56
N VAL A 285 -19.54 -26.19 -17.82
CA VAL A 285 -18.26 -25.57 -18.18
C VAL A 285 -18.48 -24.16 -18.73
N ARG A 286 -17.85 -23.19 -18.07
CA ARG A 286 -17.73 -21.79 -18.48
C ARG A 286 -16.27 -21.39 -18.45
N ILE A 287 -15.86 -20.59 -19.43
CA ILE A 287 -14.53 -20.01 -19.51
C ILE A 287 -14.72 -18.50 -19.53
N GLY A 288 -14.07 -17.81 -18.61
CA GLY A 288 -14.12 -16.36 -18.51
C GLY A 288 -12.72 -15.75 -18.57
N GLY A 289 -12.62 -14.57 -19.14
CA GLY A 289 -11.42 -13.74 -19.11
C GLY A 289 -11.80 -12.28 -19.01
N ALA A 290 -10.94 -11.48 -18.39
CA ALA A 290 -11.10 -10.04 -18.30
C ALA A 290 -9.78 -9.34 -18.66
N ILE A 291 -9.86 -8.08 -19.04
CA ILE A 291 -8.70 -7.21 -19.22
C ILE A 291 -9.01 -5.86 -18.59
N HIS A 292 -8.10 -5.38 -17.76
CA HIS A 292 -8.22 -4.10 -17.08
C HIS A 292 -7.12 -3.18 -17.59
N THR A 293 -7.49 -1.97 -17.96
CA THR A 293 -6.52 -0.92 -18.26
C THR A 293 -5.73 -0.57 -17.00
N PRO A 294 -4.52 -0.01 -17.16
CA PRO A 294 -3.89 0.81 -16.15
C PRO A 294 -4.89 1.76 -15.51
N THR A 295 -4.80 1.89 -14.21
CA THR A 295 -5.37 3.04 -13.51
C THR A 295 -4.37 4.17 -13.62
N TYR A 296 -4.85 5.33 -14.07
CA TYR A 296 -4.11 6.58 -13.98
C TYR A 296 -4.59 7.29 -12.72
N TYR A 297 -3.72 7.39 -11.73
CA TYR A 297 -3.96 8.11 -10.47
C TYR A 297 -3.31 9.48 -10.51
N GLU A 298 -3.96 10.42 -9.86
CA GLU A 298 -3.39 11.67 -9.38
C GLU A 298 -3.42 11.61 -7.85
N LEU A 299 -2.23 11.65 -7.24
CA LEU A 299 -2.01 11.45 -5.81
C LEU A 299 -1.39 12.71 -5.23
N THR A 300 -1.87 13.08 -4.06
CA THR A 300 -1.29 14.11 -3.21
C THR A 300 -0.78 13.43 -1.95
N GLU A 301 0.48 13.69 -1.64
CA GLU A 301 1.19 13.15 -0.51
C GLU A 301 1.65 14.28 0.41
N THR A 302 1.32 14.14 1.69
CA THR A 302 1.81 15.01 2.75
C THR A 302 2.70 14.18 3.67
N TYR A 303 3.91 14.67 3.92
CA TYR A 303 4.89 14.01 4.78
C TYR A 303 5.49 14.99 5.77
N THR A 304 5.57 14.57 7.03
CA THR A 304 6.18 15.33 8.12
C THR A 304 6.94 14.40 9.04
N THR A 305 8.03 14.91 9.60
CA THR A 305 8.87 14.19 10.55
C THR A 305 9.20 15.06 11.76
N ASP A 306 9.20 14.47 12.95
CA ASP A 306 9.54 15.11 14.21
C ASP A 306 10.64 14.30 14.90
N MET A 307 11.60 14.98 15.52
CA MET A 307 12.68 14.34 16.24
C MET A 307 12.92 14.99 17.58
N SER A 308 13.19 14.16 18.58
CA SER A 308 13.70 14.55 19.88
C SER A 308 14.92 13.71 20.23
N TYR A 309 16.03 14.37 20.56
CA TYR A 309 17.30 13.72 20.90
C TYR A 309 17.75 14.17 22.28
N ARG A 310 18.00 13.22 23.17
CA ARG A 310 18.44 13.46 24.55
C ARG A 310 19.83 12.93 24.75
N TYR A 311 20.69 13.79 25.30
CA TYR A 311 22.09 13.48 25.59
C TYR A 311 22.53 14.13 26.90
N THR A 312 23.50 13.52 27.58
CA THR A 312 24.12 14.04 28.80
C THR A 312 25.53 14.53 28.48
N TYR A 313 25.83 15.79 28.80
CA TYR A 313 27.17 16.37 28.67
C TYR A 313 27.53 17.15 29.95
N GLU A 314 28.74 16.97 30.47
CA GLU A 314 29.19 17.60 31.73
C GLU A 314 28.21 17.45 32.92
N GLU A 315 27.66 16.24 33.10
CA GLU A 315 26.66 15.91 34.14
C GLU A 315 25.33 16.70 34.03
N GLN A 316 25.05 17.29 32.86
CA GLN A 316 23.80 17.97 32.55
C GLN A 316 23.09 17.30 31.38
N ASP A 317 21.77 17.13 31.52
CA ASP A 317 20.92 16.58 30.47
C ASP A 317 20.47 17.70 29.52
N TYR A 318 20.63 17.45 28.23
CA TYR A 318 20.18 18.30 27.15
C TYR A 318 19.10 17.59 26.33
N THR A 319 18.30 18.37 25.62
CA THR A 319 17.28 17.84 24.71
C THR A 319 17.18 18.77 23.51
N GLY A 320 17.61 18.27 22.35
CA GLY A 320 17.36 18.91 21.07
C GLY A 320 16.05 18.40 20.49
N THR A 321 15.29 19.28 19.84
CA THR A 321 14.03 18.92 19.18
C THR A 321 13.91 19.66 17.86
N ALA A 322 13.51 18.96 16.81
CA ALA A 322 13.26 19.56 15.51
C ALA A 322 11.99 19.00 14.89
N LEU A 323 11.36 19.82 14.06
CA LEU A 323 10.19 19.47 13.28
C LEU A 323 10.47 19.85 11.83
N SER A 324 10.23 18.93 10.90
CA SER A 324 10.39 19.20 9.49
C SER A 324 9.34 20.21 8.99
N PRO A 325 9.60 20.91 7.87
CA PRO A 325 8.51 21.51 7.11
C PRO A 325 7.50 20.45 6.66
N GLU A 326 6.29 20.89 6.31
CA GLU A 326 5.29 20.02 5.67
C GLU A 326 5.70 19.78 4.21
N GLY A 327 6.13 18.56 3.91
CA GLY A 327 6.39 18.11 2.55
C GLY A 327 5.07 17.86 1.83
N ASN A 328 4.84 18.52 0.70
CA ASN A 328 3.65 18.33 -0.12
C ASN A 328 4.05 17.98 -1.56
N PHE A 329 3.70 16.78 -1.99
CA PHE A 329 4.07 16.23 -3.29
C PHE A 329 2.82 15.80 -4.05
N THR A 330 2.61 16.37 -5.22
CA THR A 330 1.58 15.91 -6.16
C THR A 330 2.23 15.16 -7.30
N TYR A 331 1.80 13.92 -7.54
CA TYR A 331 2.35 13.09 -8.62
C TYR A 331 1.29 12.23 -9.30
N SER A 332 1.58 11.87 -10.54
CA SER A 332 0.76 10.93 -11.30
C SER A 332 1.33 9.52 -11.21
N LEU A 333 0.52 8.53 -10.85
CA LEU A 333 0.90 7.13 -10.82
C LEU A 333 0.12 6.34 -11.87
N ARG A 334 0.82 5.51 -12.66
CA ARG A 334 0.21 4.60 -13.63
C ARG A 334 0.45 3.16 -13.23
N THR A 335 -0.63 2.42 -12.95
CA THR A 335 -0.54 0.99 -12.61
C THR A 335 -0.35 0.11 -13.85
N PRO A 336 0.15 -1.13 -13.73
CA PRO A 336 0.24 -2.05 -14.85
C PRO A 336 -1.13 -2.55 -15.33
N TRP A 337 -1.17 -3.11 -16.54
CA TRP A 337 -2.33 -3.86 -17.05
C TRP A 337 -2.60 -5.10 -16.20
N ARG A 338 -3.87 -5.50 -16.07
CA ARG A 338 -4.28 -6.74 -15.38
C ARG A 338 -5.14 -7.60 -16.30
N PHE A 339 -5.05 -8.92 -16.12
CA PHE A 339 -5.73 -9.95 -16.93
C PHE A 339 -6.32 -11.04 -16.03
#